data_AF-A0A3N5Q1J0-F1
#
_entry.id   AF-A0A3N5Q1J0-F1
#
_cell.length_a   1.000
_cell.length_b   1.000
_cell.length_c   1.000
_cell.angle_alpha   90.00
_cell.angle_beta   90.00
_cell.angle_gamma   90.00
#
_symmetry.space_group_name_H-M   'P 1'
#
loop_
_entity.id
_entity.type
_entity.pdbx_description
1 polymer ?
#
loop_
_entity_poly.entity_id
_entity_poly.type
_entity_poly.pdbx_seq_one_letter_code
_entity_poly.pdbx_strand_id
1 'polypeptide(L)'
;MIKYLKILSLFIIVLNVSIYAQAINEIVSSIKSSEEFKNASWGIYAEFTDNGEVIINFDGYKSLAPASGLKIFTSSAALNYLGEDFRFTTDLYVKGNVSNEGTLDGDLIIRGGGDPTLGSVIVKGSLPLDTLMQVWSEAVKAAGIKKIDGSVISDDFLFDRVPLPDYYPWIDMGNYYGAGTSALTIHDNLYFLYFKPGNPGEPAEILRTYPVIPKLSFI
;
A
#
# COMPACT_ATOMS: atom_id res chain seq x y z
N MET A 1 38.11 -53.01 14.10
CA MET A 1 37.30 -52.21 15.06
C MET A 1 36.90 -50.83 14.51
N ILE A 2 37.85 -50.01 14.04
CA ILE A 2 37.60 -48.64 13.52
C ILE A 2 36.67 -48.60 12.28
N LYS A 3 36.72 -49.63 11.41
CA LYS A 3 35.88 -49.72 10.19
C LYS A 3 34.38 -49.92 10.49
N TYR A 4 34.05 -50.66 11.55
CA TYR A 4 32.68 -50.89 11.99
C TYR A 4 32.11 -49.68 12.76
N LEU A 5 32.96 -48.94 13.47
CA LEU A 5 32.57 -47.73 14.18
C LEU A 5 32.15 -46.60 13.21
N LYS A 6 32.80 -46.50 12.03
CA LYS A 6 32.42 -45.57 10.95
C LYS A 6 31.11 -45.96 10.26
N ILE A 7 30.84 -47.25 10.09
CA ILE A 7 29.57 -47.74 9.50
C ILE A 7 28.40 -47.48 10.47
N LEU A 8 28.61 -47.70 11.77
CA LEU A 8 27.59 -47.46 12.79
C LEU A 8 27.25 -45.97 12.95
N SER A 9 28.25 -45.09 12.86
CA SER A 9 28.03 -43.63 12.90
C SER A 9 27.35 -43.11 11.63
N LEU A 10 27.66 -43.65 10.45
CA LEU A 10 26.92 -43.34 9.21
C LEU A 10 25.45 -43.80 9.29
N PHE A 11 25.20 -44.97 9.89
CA PHE A 11 23.85 -45.52 10.05
C PHE A 11 22.99 -44.70 11.03
N ILE A 12 23.59 -44.21 12.12
CA ILE A 12 22.91 -43.33 13.09
C ILE A 12 22.59 -41.95 12.49
N ILE A 13 23.46 -41.41 11.64
CA ILE A 13 23.20 -40.14 10.93
C ILE A 13 22.05 -40.29 9.92
N VAL A 14 22.03 -41.40 9.15
CA VAL A 14 20.94 -41.69 8.19
C VAL A 14 19.59 -41.91 8.90
N LEU A 15 19.59 -42.51 10.10
CA LEU A 15 18.38 -42.68 10.91
C LEU A 15 17.82 -41.35 11.43
N ASN A 16 18.67 -40.41 11.84
CA ASN A 16 18.21 -39.10 12.33
C ASN A 16 17.60 -38.24 11.22
N VAL A 17 18.16 -38.26 9.99
CA VAL A 17 17.61 -37.51 8.85
C VAL A 17 16.23 -38.04 8.44
N SER A 18 16.03 -39.37 8.52
CA SER A 18 14.74 -40.00 8.19
C SER A 18 13.61 -39.61 9.17
N ILE A 19 13.93 -39.32 10.43
CA ILE A 19 12.93 -38.96 11.46
C ILE A 19 12.33 -37.57 11.21
N TYR A 20 13.13 -36.59 10.78
CA TYR A 20 12.64 -35.22 10.51
C TYR A 20 11.74 -35.15 9.26
N ALA A 21 12.07 -35.87 8.19
CA ALA A 21 11.26 -35.94 6.98
C ALA A 21 9.89 -36.64 7.22
N GLN A 22 9.86 -37.62 8.12
CA GLN A 22 8.63 -38.29 8.53
C GLN A 22 7.68 -37.32 9.26
N ALA A 23 8.21 -36.50 10.18
CA ALA A 23 7.41 -35.58 10.99
C ALA A 23 6.69 -34.50 10.18
N ILE A 24 7.32 -33.92 9.14
CA ILE A 24 6.72 -32.88 8.30
C ILE A 24 5.55 -33.44 7.47
N ASN A 25 5.74 -34.61 6.87
CA ASN A 25 4.70 -35.28 6.09
C ASN A 25 3.49 -35.67 6.95
N GLU A 26 3.73 -36.06 8.21
CA GLU A 26 2.67 -36.34 9.19
C GLU A 26 1.88 -35.09 9.55
N ILE A 27 2.54 -33.94 9.76
CA ILE A 27 1.88 -32.66 10.02
C ILE A 27 1.00 -32.24 8.84
N VAL A 28 1.53 -32.28 7.61
CA VAL A 28 0.76 -31.96 6.40
C VAL A 28 -0.45 -32.89 6.27
N SER A 29 -0.26 -34.19 6.50
CA SER A 29 -1.34 -35.17 6.44
C SER A 29 -2.41 -34.90 7.51
N SER A 30 -2.00 -34.54 8.72
CA SER A 30 -2.90 -34.17 9.81
C SER A 30 -3.72 -32.93 9.46
N ILE A 31 -3.09 -31.87 8.93
CA ILE A 31 -3.78 -30.65 8.51
C ILE A 31 -4.75 -30.96 7.36
N LYS A 32 -4.31 -31.72 6.36
CA LYS A 32 -5.15 -32.13 5.22
C LYS A 32 -6.40 -32.91 5.66
N SER A 33 -6.28 -33.71 6.72
CA SER A 33 -7.38 -34.50 7.28
C SER A 33 -8.29 -33.72 8.24
N SER A 34 -7.93 -32.49 8.59
CA SER A 34 -8.71 -31.68 9.52
C SER A 34 -10.01 -31.20 8.85
N GLU A 35 -11.08 -31.05 9.63
CA GLU A 35 -12.37 -30.63 9.09
C GLU A 35 -12.31 -29.20 8.56
N GLU A 36 -11.46 -28.34 9.13
CA GLU A 36 -11.24 -26.95 8.71
C GLU A 36 -10.66 -26.85 7.30
N PHE A 37 -9.77 -27.77 6.90
CA PHE A 37 -9.08 -27.74 5.61
C PHE A 37 -9.67 -28.68 4.56
N LYS A 38 -10.69 -29.46 4.91
CA LYS A 38 -11.33 -30.48 4.05
C LYS A 38 -11.75 -29.97 2.67
N ASN A 39 -12.20 -28.72 2.59
CA ASN A 39 -12.64 -28.09 1.33
C ASN A 39 -11.67 -26.99 0.84
N ALA A 40 -10.56 -26.76 1.55
CA ALA A 40 -9.63 -25.70 1.23
C ALA A 40 -8.67 -26.11 0.11
N SER A 41 -8.30 -25.15 -0.75
CA SER A 41 -7.12 -25.26 -1.61
C SER A 41 -5.98 -24.48 -0.97
N TRP A 42 -4.92 -25.19 -0.59
CA TRP A 42 -3.76 -24.62 0.07
C TRP A 42 -2.49 -25.32 -0.38
N GLY A 43 -1.35 -24.67 -0.17
CA GLY A 43 -0.03 -25.21 -0.43
C GLY A 43 0.99 -24.59 0.52
N ILE A 44 2.07 -25.32 0.79
CA ILE A 44 3.21 -24.87 1.59
C ILE A 44 4.48 -25.25 0.85
N TYR A 45 5.39 -24.27 0.73
CA TYR A 45 6.72 -24.46 0.18
C TYR A 45 7.73 -23.81 1.11
N ALA A 46 8.79 -24.52 1.45
CA ALA A 46 9.97 -23.94 2.09
C ALA A 46 11.24 -24.64 1.62
N GLU A 47 12.28 -23.85 1.42
CA GLU A 47 13.62 -24.29 1.05
C GLU A 47 14.67 -23.48 1.82
N PHE A 48 15.87 -24.03 1.93
CA PHE A 48 17.03 -23.28 2.40
C PHE A 48 17.52 -22.34 1.30
N THR A 49 17.70 -21.06 1.62
CA THR A 49 18.04 -20.01 0.63
C THR A 49 19.50 -20.05 0.17
N ASP A 50 20.39 -20.73 0.90
CA ASP A 50 21.81 -20.83 0.61
C ASP A 50 22.15 -21.98 -0.36
N ASN A 51 21.40 -23.08 -0.31
CA ASN A 51 21.67 -24.28 -1.09
C ASN A 51 20.46 -24.80 -1.90
N GLY A 52 19.26 -24.23 -1.73
CA GLY A 52 18.04 -24.63 -2.42
C GLY A 52 17.46 -25.98 -1.97
N GLU A 53 17.95 -26.54 -0.86
CA GLU A 53 17.42 -27.79 -0.31
C GLU A 53 15.99 -27.58 0.17
N VAL A 54 15.06 -28.32 -0.44
CA VAL A 54 13.63 -28.25 -0.12
C VAL A 54 13.37 -28.91 1.24
N ILE A 55 12.81 -28.14 2.16
CA ILE A 55 12.39 -28.59 3.50
C ILE A 55 10.99 -29.20 3.43
N ILE A 56 10.08 -28.56 2.68
CA ILE A 56 8.71 -28.99 2.49
C ILE A 56 8.18 -28.51 1.14
N ASN A 57 7.47 -29.38 0.44
CA ASN A 57 6.71 -29.02 -0.74
C ASN A 57 5.40 -29.80 -0.76
N PHE A 58 4.33 -29.14 -0.33
CA PHE A 58 2.95 -29.63 -0.45
C PHE A 58 2.19 -28.68 -1.35
N ASP A 59 1.83 -29.12 -2.56
CA ASP A 59 1.14 -28.30 -3.57
C ASP A 59 1.81 -26.91 -3.80
N GLY A 60 3.13 -26.79 -3.61
CA GLY A 60 3.85 -25.51 -3.61
C GLY A 60 3.82 -24.76 -4.96
N TYR A 61 3.53 -25.47 -6.05
CA TYR A 61 3.41 -24.90 -7.39
C TYR A 61 1.95 -24.66 -7.83
N LYS A 62 0.98 -24.89 -6.94
CA LYS A 62 -0.43 -24.66 -7.23
C LYS A 62 -0.72 -23.16 -7.28
N SER A 63 -1.34 -22.70 -8.36
CA SER A 63 -1.83 -21.32 -8.44
C SER A 63 -2.96 -21.09 -7.45
N LEU A 64 -2.75 -20.14 -6.54
CA LEU A 64 -3.71 -19.71 -5.52
C LEU A 64 -3.84 -18.18 -5.56
N ALA A 65 -4.97 -17.65 -5.10
CA ALA A 65 -5.12 -16.20 -4.94
C ALA A 65 -4.16 -15.72 -3.84
N PRO A 66 -3.17 -14.85 -4.15
CA PRO A 66 -2.14 -14.48 -3.18
C PRO A 66 -2.61 -13.46 -2.15
N ALA A 67 -3.81 -12.87 -2.35
CA ALA A 67 -4.28 -11.71 -1.60
C ALA A 67 -3.18 -10.64 -1.51
N SER A 68 -2.95 -10.06 -0.33
CA SER A 68 -1.88 -9.08 -0.12
C SER A 68 -0.45 -9.64 -0.29
N GLY A 69 -0.26 -10.96 -0.44
CA GLY A 69 1.01 -11.56 -0.82
C GLY A 69 1.52 -11.08 -2.19
N LEU A 70 0.63 -10.62 -3.08
CA LEU A 70 1.00 -10.01 -4.36
C LEU A 70 1.95 -8.81 -4.18
N LYS A 71 1.85 -8.09 -3.04
CA LYS A 71 2.69 -6.92 -2.74
C LYS A 71 4.17 -7.23 -2.73
N ILE A 72 4.59 -8.47 -2.47
CA ILE A 72 6.00 -8.90 -2.53
C ILE A 72 6.55 -8.74 -3.97
N PHE A 73 5.77 -9.14 -4.97
CA PHE A 73 6.16 -9.02 -6.37
C PHE A 73 6.16 -7.56 -6.82
N THR A 74 5.11 -6.81 -6.45
CA THR A 74 5.00 -5.39 -6.81
C THR A 74 6.12 -4.55 -6.18
N SER A 75 6.45 -4.77 -4.90
CA SER A 75 7.53 -4.04 -4.22
C SER A 75 8.90 -4.41 -4.77
N SER A 76 9.14 -5.70 -5.07
CA SER A 76 10.39 -6.14 -5.71
C SER A 76 10.55 -5.52 -7.10
N ALA A 77 9.49 -5.51 -7.91
CA ALA A 77 9.51 -4.86 -9.22
C ALA A 77 9.74 -3.35 -9.12
N ALA A 78 9.10 -2.67 -8.17
CA ALA A 78 9.30 -1.25 -7.93
C ALA A 78 10.76 -0.94 -7.51
N LEU A 79 11.33 -1.70 -6.57
CA LEU A 79 12.72 -1.54 -6.15
C LEU A 79 13.70 -1.79 -7.32
N ASN A 80 13.46 -2.82 -8.13
CA ASN A 80 14.31 -3.13 -9.27
C ASN A 80 14.23 -2.08 -10.38
N TYR A 81 13.04 -1.52 -10.64
CA TYR A 81 12.83 -0.58 -11.74
C TYR A 81 13.15 0.88 -11.36
N LEU A 82 12.73 1.31 -10.17
CA LEU A 82 12.89 2.69 -9.69
C LEU A 82 14.21 2.89 -8.94
N GLY A 83 14.69 1.86 -8.26
CA GLY A 83 15.81 1.95 -7.31
C GLY A 83 15.37 2.37 -5.91
N GLU A 84 16.21 2.08 -4.92
CA GLU A 84 15.95 2.41 -3.49
C GLU A 84 15.98 3.92 -3.20
N ASP A 85 16.71 4.68 -4.01
CA ASP A 85 16.86 6.13 -3.89
C ASP A 85 15.80 6.92 -4.66
N PHE A 86 14.87 6.24 -5.34
CA PHE A 86 13.81 6.92 -6.07
C PHE A 86 12.99 7.83 -5.15
N ARG A 87 12.69 9.03 -5.64
CA ARG A 87 11.81 10.00 -4.97
C ARG A 87 10.77 10.48 -5.96
N PHE A 88 9.51 10.45 -5.53
CA PHE A 88 8.43 11.08 -6.27
C PHE A 88 8.60 12.61 -6.20
N THR A 89 8.11 13.30 -7.23
CA THR A 89 8.12 14.75 -7.30
C THR A 89 6.71 15.28 -7.49
N THR A 90 6.37 16.38 -6.84
CA THR A 90 5.13 17.12 -7.12
C THR A 90 5.52 18.56 -7.39
N ASP A 91 5.14 19.03 -8.57
CA ASP A 91 5.58 20.31 -9.08
C ASP A 91 4.47 21.35 -8.97
N LEU A 92 4.85 22.59 -8.69
CA LEU A 92 3.96 23.75 -8.74
C LEU A 92 4.36 24.60 -9.95
N TYR A 93 3.49 24.65 -10.95
CA TYR A 93 3.69 25.46 -12.17
C TYR A 93 2.83 26.71 -12.12
N VAL A 94 3.33 27.76 -12.76
CA VAL A 94 2.61 29.01 -12.97
C VAL A 94 2.36 29.17 -14.46
N LYS A 95 1.10 29.41 -14.83
CA LYS A 95 0.70 29.72 -16.19
C LYS A 95 0.11 31.12 -16.22
N GLY A 96 0.89 32.09 -16.66
CA GLY A 96 0.51 33.50 -16.64
C GLY A 96 1.69 34.37 -16.25
N ASN A 97 1.43 35.62 -15.89
CA ASN A 97 2.46 36.56 -15.45
C ASN A 97 2.19 37.01 -14.01
N VAL A 98 3.25 37.17 -13.21
CA VAL A 98 3.17 37.74 -11.87
C VAL A 98 3.47 39.23 -11.95
N SER A 99 2.51 40.07 -11.57
CA SER A 99 2.68 41.53 -11.53
C SER A 99 3.66 41.95 -10.43
N ASN A 100 4.17 43.19 -10.50
CA ASN A 100 5.06 43.74 -9.47
C ASN A 100 4.41 43.80 -8.09
N GLU A 101 3.08 43.90 -8.04
CA GLU A 101 2.29 43.90 -6.80
C GLU A 101 2.12 42.48 -6.23
N GLY A 102 2.48 41.45 -7.00
CA GLY A 102 2.39 40.03 -6.64
C GLY A 102 1.07 39.37 -7.05
N THR A 103 0.35 39.92 -8.03
CA THR A 103 -0.85 39.25 -8.57
C THR A 103 -0.46 38.37 -9.75
N LEU A 104 -0.75 37.08 -9.68
CA LEU A 104 -0.68 36.16 -10.81
C LEU A 104 -1.93 36.35 -11.68
N ASP A 105 -1.77 36.96 -12.85
CA ASP A 105 -2.78 36.97 -13.91
C ASP A 105 -2.68 35.64 -14.68
N GLY A 106 -3.38 34.62 -14.16
CA GLY A 106 -3.34 33.25 -14.65
C GLY A 106 -3.52 32.19 -13.58
N ASP A 107 -3.11 30.96 -13.91
CA ASP A 107 -3.39 29.76 -13.13
C ASP A 107 -2.15 29.25 -12.37
N LEU A 108 -2.37 28.74 -11.16
CA LEU A 108 -1.43 27.90 -10.43
C LEU A 108 -1.79 26.43 -10.70
N ILE A 109 -0.83 25.62 -11.16
CA ILE A 109 -1.06 24.21 -11.47
C ILE A 109 -0.23 23.36 -10.50
N ILE A 110 -0.88 22.45 -9.79
CA ILE A 110 -0.23 21.45 -8.94
C ILE A 110 -0.21 20.15 -9.74
N ARG A 111 0.97 19.72 -10.17
CA ARG A 111 1.15 18.52 -11.00
C ARG A 111 1.70 17.38 -10.17
N GLY A 112 0.90 16.32 -10.04
CA GLY A 112 1.28 15.13 -9.28
C GLY A 112 2.23 14.22 -10.05
N GLY A 113 3.28 13.76 -9.38
CA GLY A 113 4.21 12.75 -9.89
C GLY A 113 3.98 11.34 -9.35
N GLY A 114 2.81 11.07 -8.75
CA GLY A 114 2.46 9.76 -8.21
C GLY A 114 2.92 9.51 -6.76
N ASP A 115 3.23 10.56 -6.00
CA ASP A 115 3.68 10.45 -4.62
C ASP A 115 2.55 9.90 -3.70
N PRO A 116 2.69 8.70 -3.11
CA PRO A 116 1.67 8.11 -2.25
C PRO A 116 1.72 8.65 -0.81
N THR A 117 2.59 9.62 -0.51
CA THR A 117 2.87 10.09 0.86
C THR A 117 2.42 11.52 1.15
N LEU A 118 1.86 12.23 0.16
CA LEU A 118 1.41 13.61 0.30
C LEU A 118 0.30 13.74 1.36
N GLY A 119 0.63 14.22 2.56
CA GLY A 119 -0.35 14.40 3.63
C GLY A 119 -0.84 13.08 4.24
N SER A 120 -0.16 11.96 3.97
CA SER A 120 -0.58 10.62 4.37
C SER A 120 -0.60 10.46 5.90
N VAL A 121 -1.65 9.81 6.40
CA VAL A 121 -1.79 9.39 7.80
C VAL A 121 -1.45 7.91 8.00
N ILE A 122 -1.33 7.15 6.90
CA ILE A 122 -1.02 5.72 6.92
C ILE A 122 0.49 5.49 6.84
N VAL A 123 1.19 6.22 5.97
CA VAL A 123 2.62 6.04 5.73
C VAL A 123 3.42 6.81 6.78
N LYS A 124 4.16 6.08 7.62
CA LYS A 124 5.01 6.67 8.66
C LYS A 124 6.09 7.55 8.05
N GLY A 125 6.31 8.72 8.65
CA GLY A 125 7.31 9.69 8.20
C GLY A 125 6.80 10.67 7.12
N SER A 126 5.57 10.49 6.64
CA SER A 126 4.92 11.44 5.74
C SER A 126 4.70 12.79 6.42
N LEU A 127 4.75 13.87 5.63
CA LEU A 127 4.37 15.19 6.11
C LEU A 127 2.87 15.21 6.44
N PRO A 128 2.46 15.73 7.61
CA PRO A 128 1.05 15.97 7.91
C PRO A 128 0.42 16.89 6.86
N LEU A 129 -0.87 16.69 6.57
CA LEU A 129 -1.58 17.43 5.52
C LEU A 129 -1.44 18.96 5.69
N ASP A 130 -1.66 19.48 6.89
CA ASP A 130 -1.57 20.92 7.17
C ASP A 130 -0.16 21.46 6.93
N THR A 131 0.88 20.69 7.26
CA THR A 131 2.28 21.03 6.99
C THR A 131 2.58 20.99 5.49
N LEU A 132 2.08 20.00 4.75
CA LEU A 132 2.20 19.97 3.29
C LEU A 132 1.58 21.21 2.65
N MET A 133 0.37 21.61 3.08
CA MET A 133 -0.28 22.82 2.59
C MET A 133 0.53 24.09 2.90
N GLN A 134 1.18 24.15 4.07
CA GLN A 134 2.09 25.25 4.42
C GLN A 134 3.30 25.29 3.48
N VAL A 135 3.97 24.16 3.24
CA VAL A 135 5.13 24.08 2.33
C VAL A 135 4.77 24.58 0.93
N TRP A 136 3.64 24.15 0.38
CA TRP A 136 3.18 24.61 -0.93
C TRP A 136 2.81 26.10 -0.92
N SER A 137 2.12 26.57 0.11
CA SER A 137 1.79 27.99 0.25
C SER A 137 3.04 28.88 0.36
N GLU A 138 4.06 28.42 1.07
CA GLU A 138 5.33 29.11 1.22
C GLU A 138 6.11 29.15 -0.10
N ALA A 139 6.13 28.05 -0.86
CA ALA A 139 6.74 28.02 -2.19
C ALA A 139 6.08 29.03 -3.14
N VAL A 140 4.74 29.11 -3.14
CA VAL A 140 3.97 30.08 -3.94
C VAL A 140 4.30 31.51 -3.53
N LYS A 141 4.36 31.80 -2.22
CA LYS A 141 4.74 33.13 -1.70
C LYS A 141 6.19 33.49 -2.05
N ALA A 142 7.11 32.53 -1.98
CA ALA A 142 8.51 32.71 -2.34
C ALA A 142 8.69 33.02 -3.83
N ALA A 143 7.78 32.54 -4.69
CA ALA A 143 7.69 32.93 -6.09
C ALA A 143 7.11 34.35 -6.32
N GLY A 144 6.86 35.12 -5.25
CA GLY A 144 6.35 36.49 -5.31
C GLY A 144 4.82 36.59 -5.44
N ILE A 145 4.10 35.48 -5.43
CA ILE A 145 2.65 35.43 -5.62
C ILE A 145 1.95 35.70 -4.30
N LYS A 146 1.13 36.75 -4.27
CA LYS A 146 0.28 37.17 -3.14
C LYS A 146 -1.21 36.99 -3.43
N LYS A 147 -1.60 37.06 -4.70
CA LYS A 147 -2.97 36.85 -5.19
C LYS A 147 -2.91 36.03 -6.48
N ILE A 148 -3.83 35.09 -6.64
CA ILE A 148 -4.06 34.36 -7.90
C ILE A 148 -5.36 34.91 -8.51
N ASP A 149 -5.28 35.43 -9.72
CA ASP A 149 -6.40 35.96 -10.51
C ASP A 149 -6.79 34.99 -11.63
N GLY A 150 -6.90 33.72 -11.25
CA GLY A 150 -7.24 32.59 -12.11
C GLY A 150 -7.57 31.39 -11.25
N SER A 151 -7.26 30.18 -11.74
CA SER A 151 -7.58 28.93 -11.05
C SER A 151 -6.38 28.32 -10.32
N VAL A 152 -6.67 27.53 -9.29
CA VAL A 152 -5.75 26.52 -8.77
C VAL A 152 -6.16 25.19 -9.37
N ILE A 153 -5.31 24.60 -10.20
CA ILE A 153 -5.62 23.43 -11.02
C ILE A 153 -4.84 22.23 -10.51
N SER A 154 -5.53 21.12 -10.27
CA SER A 154 -4.92 19.80 -10.06
C SER A 154 -4.64 19.13 -11.41
N ASP A 155 -3.38 18.79 -11.68
CA ASP A 155 -2.95 18.00 -12.83
C ASP A 155 -2.51 16.62 -12.36
N ASP A 156 -3.31 15.61 -12.68
CA ASP A 156 -3.06 14.20 -12.42
C ASP A 156 -2.85 13.35 -13.68
N PHE A 157 -2.53 13.99 -14.81
CA PHE A 157 -2.44 13.32 -16.13
C PHE A 157 -1.28 12.33 -16.28
N LEU A 158 -0.40 12.18 -15.29
CA LEU A 158 0.68 11.20 -15.33
C LEU A 158 0.15 9.76 -15.32
N PHE A 159 -0.94 9.49 -14.61
CA PHE A 159 -1.61 8.20 -14.62
C PHE A 159 -2.78 8.23 -15.59
N ASP A 160 -3.21 7.05 -16.05
CA ASP A 160 -4.47 6.96 -16.77
C ASP A 160 -5.64 7.26 -15.83
N ARG A 161 -6.81 7.52 -16.42
CA ARG A 161 -8.03 7.87 -15.67
C ARG A 161 -8.83 6.63 -15.27
N VAL A 162 -8.18 5.48 -15.10
CA VAL A 162 -8.78 4.23 -14.63
C VAL A 162 -8.29 3.97 -13.20
N PRO A 163 -8.92 4.59 -12.19
CA PRO A 163 -8.39 4.60 -10.83
C PRO A 163 -8.56 3.26 -10.10
N LEU A 164 -9.32 2.32 -10.65
CA LEU A 164 -9.66 1.05 -10.01
C LEU A 164 -9.63 -0.09 -11.05
N PRO A 165 -9.12 -1.29 -10.70
CA PRO A 165 -9.22 -2.48 -11.54
C PRO A 165 -10.67 -2.94 -11.74
N ASP A 166 -11.00 -3.46 -12.93
CA ASP A 166 -12.35 -3.93 -13.30
C ASP A 166 -12.97 -4.98 -12.36
N TYR A 167 -12.12 -5.78 -11.70
CA TYR A 167 -12.54 -6.86 -10.82
C TYR A 167 -12.67 -6.45 -9.34
N TYR A 168 -12.49 -5.17 -9.01
CA TYR A 168 -12.70 -4.69 -7.65
C TYR A 168 -14.18 -4.85 -7.28
N PRO A 169 -14.50 -5.53 -6.15
CA PRO A 169 -15.87 -5.60 -5.69
C PRO A 169 -16.39 -4.19 -5.40
N TRP A 170 -17.58 -3.87 -5.94
CA TRP A 170 -18.23 -2.58 -5.67
C TRP A 170 -18.40 -2.30 -4.17
N ILE A 171 -18.61 -3.34 -3.37
CA ILE A 171 -18.76 -3.22 -1.90
C ILE A 171 -17.51 -2.71 -1.20
N ASP A 172 -16.34 -2.84 -1.83
CA ASP A 172 -15.08 -2.34 -1.30
C ASP A 172 -14.87 -0.86 -1.65
N MET A 173 -15.59 -0.32 -2.64
CA MET A 173 -15.51 1.07 -3.03
C MET A 173 -16.01 1.98 -1.89
N GLY A 174 -15.20 2.99 -1.55
CA GLY A 174 -15.45 3.89 -0.42
C GLY A 174 -14.81 3.45 0.88
N ASN A 175 -14.26 2.22 0.96
CA ASN A 175 -13.34 1.85 2.03
C ASN A 175 -11.92 2.33 1.71
N TYR A 176 -11.10 2.53 2.74
CA TYR A 176 -9.74 3.04 2.59
C TYR A 176 -8.84 2.15 1.71
N TYR A 177 -9.04 0.83 1.73
CA TYR A 177 -8.27 -0.12 0.91
C TYR A 177 -8.82 -0.29 -0.52
N GLY A 178 -9.95 0.35 -0.81
CA GLY A 178 -10.57 0.44 -2.14
C GLY A 178 -10.57 1.87 -2.68
N ALA A 179 -9.74 2.75 -2.12
CA ALA A 179 -9.54 4.09 -2.63
C ALA A 179 -8.90 4.02 -4.04
N GLY A 180 -9.44 4.80 -4.97
CA GLY A 180 -8.92 4.89 -6.32
C GLY A 180 -7.53 5.54 -6.38
N THR A 181 -6.74 5.16 -7.37
CA THR A 181 -5.42 5.74 -7.62
C THR A 181 -5.52 7.03 -8.45
N SER A 182 -4.61 7.97 -8.19
CA SER A 182 -4.40 9.18 -9.00
C SER A 182 -2.95 9.61 -8.85
N ALA A 183 -2.39 10.22 -9.90
CA ALA A 183 -1.03 10.77 -9.84
C ALA A 183 -0.90 11.95 -8.86
N LEU A 184 -2.02 12.58 -8.48
CA LEU A 184 -2.09 13.59 -7.44
C LEU A 184 -3.11 13.17 -6.39
N THR A 185 -2.64 12.43 -5.39
CA THR A 185 -3.43 12.04 -4.22
C THR A 185 -2.94 12.78 -3.00
N ILE A 186 -3.84 13.37 -2.21
CA ILE A 186 -3.53 13.92 -0.89
C ILE A 186 -4.28 13.15 0.19
N HIS A 187 -3.69 13.05 1.37
CA HIS A 187 -4.32 12.48 2.55
C HIS A 187 -4.88 11.06 2.32
N ASP A 188 -4.12 10.23 1.62
CA ASP A 188 -4.47 8.84 1.28
C ASP A 188 -5.77 8.68 0.47
N ASN A 189 -6.28 9.76 -0.13
CA ASN A 189 -7.63 9.81 -0.72
C ASN A 189 -8.73 9.47 0.32
N LEU A 190 -8.50 9.90 1.57
CA LEU A 190 -9.40 9.68 2.70
C LEU A 190 -9.98 10.98 3.22
N TYR A 191 -11.10 10.85 3.89
CA TYR A 191 -11.58 11.83 4.85
C TYR A 191 -12.15 11.11 6.07
N PHE A 192 -11.98 11.73 7.23
CA PHE A 192 -12.57 11.29 8.47
C PHE A 192 -13.92 11.95 8.67
N LEU A 193 -14.89 11.20 9.17
CA LEU A 193 -16.19 11.70 9.62
C LEU A 193 -16.24 11.63 11.14
N TYR A 194 -16.44 12.78 11.78
CA TYR A 194 -16.51 12.86 13.24
C TYR A 194 -17.96 12.87 13.69
N PHE A 195 -18.29 11.97 14.60
CA PHE A 195 -19.63 11.83 15.16
C PHE A 195 -19.63 12.23 16.63
N LYS A 196 -20.75 12.81 17.06
CA LYS A 196 -21.08 13.00 18.46
C LYS A 196 -22.22 12.04 18.82
N PRO A 197 -22.00 11.09 19.74
CA PRO A 197 -23.06 10.19 20.18
C PRO A 197 -24.26 10.95 20.78
N GLY A 198 -25.47 10.51 20.45
CA GLY A 198 -26.71 10.94 21.11
C GLY A 198 -27.02 10.08 22.35
N ASN A 199 -28.17 10.33 22.99
CA ASN A 199 -28.68 9.42 24.03
C ASN A 199 -29.10 8.07 23.41
N PRO A 200 -29.22 6.98 24.20
CA PRO A 200 -29.74 5.71 23.70
C PRO A 200 -31.10 5.88 23.00
N GLY A 201 -31.17 5.51 21.73
CA GLY A 201 -32.36 5.65 20.89
C GLY A 201 -32.43 6.95 20.07
N GLU A 202 -31.51 7.89 20.27
CA GLU A 202 -31.39 9.11 19.47
C GLU A 202 -30.30 8.96 18.38
N PRO A 203 -30.43 9.62 17.23
CA PRO A 203 -29.40 9.60 16.19
C PRO A 203 -28.11 10.29 16.65
N ALA A 204 -26.96 9.80 16.14
CA ALA A 204 -25.69 10.48 16.32
C ALA A 204 -25.61 11.73 15.43
N GLU A 205 -25.03 12.80 15.94
CA GLU A 205 -24.80 14.05 15.20
C GLU A 205 -23.48 13.94 14.41
N ILE A 206 -23.49 14.32 13.14
CA ILE A 206 -22.27 14.48 12.34
C ILE A 206 -21.70 15.88 12.62
N LEU A 207 -20.51 15.92 13.22
CA LEU A 207 -19.86 17.18 13.61
C LEU A 207 -19.12 17.85 12.45
N ARG A 208 -18.31 17.09 11.72
CA ARG A 208 -17.42 17.61 10.67
C ARG A 208 -16.75 16.49 9.88
N THR A 209 -16.17 16.88 8.74
CA THR A 209 -15.15 16.09 8.03
C THR A 209 -13.74 16.59 8.30
N TYR A 210 -12.74 15.73 8.10
CA TYR A 210 -11.34 16.13 7.98
C TYR A 210 -10.62 15.33 6.88
N PRO A 211 -9.98 15.98 5.90
CA PRO A 211 -10.05 17.42 5.62
C PRO A 211 -11.49 17.85 5.35
N VAL A 212 -11.74 19.16 5.45
CA VAL A 212 -13.06 19.71 5.10
C VAL A 212 -13.28 19.47 3.61
N ILE A 213 -14.37 18.79 3.27
CA ILE A 213 -14.79 18.59 1.89
C ILE A 213 -15.79 19.70 1.53
N PRO A 214 -15.43 20.64 0.64
CA PRO A 214 -16.33 21.72 0.27
C PRO A 214 -17.61 21.17 -0.36
N LYS A 215 -18.76 21.73 0.02
CA LYS A 215 -20.09 21.39 -0.51
C LYS A 215 -20.58 19.97 -0.20
N LEU A 216 -19.85 19.19 0.61
CA LEU A 216 -20.38 17.93 1.14
C LEU A 216 -21.37 18.23 2.28
N SER A 217 -22.64 17.90 2.07
CA SER A 217 -23.69 17.97 3.09
C SER A 217 -24.21 16.57 3.38
N PHE A 218 -24.38 16.26 4.67
CA PHE A 218 -25.05 15.04 5.11
C PHE A 218 -26.54 15.36 5.28
N ILE A 219 -27.40 14.53 4.69
CA ILE A 219 -28.86 14.62 4.73
C ILE A 219 -29.37 13.63 5.76
#